data_AF-A0A9D6FW13-F1
#
_entry.id   AF-A0A9D6FW13-F1
#
_cell.length_a   1.000
_cell.length_b   1.000
_cell.length_c   1.000
_cell.angle_alpha   90.00
_cell.angle_beta   90.00
_cell.angle_gamma   90.00
#
_symmetry.space_group_name_H-M   'P 1'
#
loop_
_entity.id
_entity.type
_entity.pdbx_description
1 polymer ?
#
loop_
_entity_poly.entity_id
_entity_poly.type
_entity_poly.pdbx_seq_one_letter_code
_entity_poly.pdbx_strand_id
1 'polypeptide(L)'
;MVEGLYVYCVIGTGEARNLGPFGIGGRGDVVTTLSYRDLSAVVSNIPMDKYVVGRDALLCHEKVLEKVMAEYPLLQVLLYTIGPYAVEFRCLLR
;
A
#
# COMPACT_ATOMS: atom_id res chain seq x y z
N MET A 1 -14.46 11.78 8.37
CA MET A 1 -14.13 10.62 7.52
C MET A 1 -12.97 9.91 8.18
N VAL A 2 -13.09 8.61 8.44
CA VAL A 2 -12.02 7.82 9.05
C VAL A 2 -11.16 7.29 7.90
N GLU A 3 -9.92 7.75 7.83
CA GLU A 3 -8.94 7.26 6.86
C GLU A 3 -8.19 6.06 7.45
N GLY A 4 -7.88 5.10 6.59
CA GLY A 4 -7.04 3.95 6.88
C GLY A 4 -5.85 3.90 5.94
N LEU A 5 -5.00 2.89 6.13
CA LEU A 5 -3.94 2.56 5.20
C LEU A 5 -4.26 1.25 4.51
N TYR A 6 -4.20 1.27 3.19
CA TYR A 6 -4.27 0.09 2.34
C TYR A 6 -2.86 -0.42 2.08
N VAL A 7 -2.61 -1.72 2.30
CA VAL A 7 -1.31 -2.36 2.03
C VAL A 7 -1.34 -3.10 0.69
N TYR A 8 -0.34 -2.82 -0.15
CA TYR A 8 -0.17 -3.48 -1.44
C TYR A 8 0.78 -4.68 -1.34
N CYS A 9 1.98 -4.44 -0.81
CA CYS A 9 3.05 -5.42 -0.71
C CYS A 9 4.07 -5.03 0.35
N VAL A 10 4.99 -5.95 0.64
CA VAL A 10 6.19 -5.70 1.44
C VAL A 10 7.42 -5.86 0.55
N ILE A 11 8.40 -4.95 0.71
CA ILE A 11 9.66 -4.92 -0.03
C ILE A 11 10.86 -4.80 0.91
N GLY A 12 12.01 -5.31 0.46
CA GLY A 12 13.28 -5.25 1.19
C GLY A 12 13.98 -3.90 1.05
N THR A 13 13.47 -2.87 1.71
CA THR A 13 14.15 -1.57 1.84
C THR A 13 13.77 -0.90 3.15
N GLY A 14 14.70 -0.14 3.73
CA GLY A 14 14.45 0.76 4.86
C GLY A 14 14.13 2.20 4.45
N GLU A 15 14.10 2.49 3.14
CA GLU A 15 13.96 3.85 2.60
C GLU A 15 12.50 4.26 2.45
N ALA A 16 12.20 5.48 2.89
CA ALA A 16 10.95 6.17 2.57
C ALA A 16 10.93 6.56 1.09
N ARG A 17 9.92 6.13 0.35
CA ARG A 17 9.75 6.40 -1.08
C ARG A 17 8.34 6.86 -1.39
N ASN A 18 8.26 7.87 -2.25
CA ASN A 18 7.02 8.27 -2.91
C ASN A 18 6.97 7.59 -4.27
N LEU A 19 5.96 6.75 -4.48
CA LEU A 19 5.79 5.99 -5.72
C LEU A 19 4.85 6.72 -6.69
N GLY A 20 4.01 7.64 -6.21
CA GLY A 20 3.16 8.53 -7.00
C GLY A 20 1.64 8.39 -6.71
N PRO A 21 0.79 9.21 -7.37
CA PRO A 21 -0.62 9.38 -7.03
C PRO A 21 -1.55 8.40 -7.76
N PHE A 22 -1.33 7.09 -7.59
CA PHE A 22 -2.14 6.04 -8.22
C PHE A 22 -2.70 5.04 -7.20
N GLY A 23 -2.95 5.52 -5.98
CA GLY A 23 -3.64 4.78 -4.94
C GLY A 23 -5.04 4.31 -5.37
N ILE A 24 -5.59 3.37 -4.59
CA ILE A 24 -6.90 2.76 -4.86
C ILE A 24 -8.02 3.82 -4.71
N GLY A 25 -9.11 3.65 -5.47
CA GLY A 25 -10.32 4.47 -5.31
C GLY A 25 -10.35 5.77 -6.12
N GLY A 26 -9.39 6.00 -7.03
CA GLY A 26 -9.46 7.09 -8.01
C GLY A 26 -9.33 8.50 -7.43
N ARG A 27 -8.88 8.63 -6.18
CA ARG A 27 -8.70 9.91 -5.47
C ARG A 27 -7.34 10.57 -5.70
N GLY A 28 -6.43 9.87 -6.39
CA GLY A 28 -5.04 10.31 -6.54
C GLY A 28 -4.23 10.18 -5.24
N ASP A 29 -4.65 9.29 -4.33
CA ASP A 29 -3.92 9.02 -3.09
C ASP A 29 -2.49 8.57 -3.41
N VAL A 30 -1.51 9.16 -2.72
CA VAL A 30 -0.10 8.89 -2.94
C VAL A 30 0.25 7.52 -2.36
N VAL A 31 0.85 6.69 -3.20
CA VAL A 31 1.45 5.43 -2.78
C VAL A 31 2.84 5.72 -2.23
N THR A 32 3.08 5.32 -0.99
CA THR A 32 4.32 5.56 -0.25
C THR A 32 4.80 4.30 0.46
N THR A 33 5.99 4.33 1.04
CA THR A 33 6.47 3.26 1.92
C THR A 33 6.34 3.62 3.40
N LEU A 34 6.03 2.61 4.21
CA LEU A 34 6.18 2.61 5.67
C LEU A 34 7.29 1.64 6.05
N SER A 35 8.42 2.19 6.47
CA SER A 35 9.63 1.41 6.73
C SER A 35 9.77 1.01 8.20
N TYR A 36 10.29 -0.21 8.41
CA TYR A 36 10.77 -0.69 9.69
C TYR A 36 12.02 -1.54 9.44
N ARG A 37 13.18 -1.06 9.94
CA ARG A 37 14.49 -1.65 9.68
C ARG A 37 14.77 -1.74 8.17
N ASP A 38 14.94 -2.94 7.65
CA ASP A 38 15.27 -3.28 6.27
C ASP A 38 14.04 -3.69 5.44
N LEU A 39 12.84 -3.62 6.02
CA LEU A 39 11.58 -3.92 5.35
C LEU A 39 10.70 -2.67 5.26
N SER A 40 9.93 -2.59 4.18
CA SER A 40 8.94 -1.54 3.98
C SER A 40 7.62 -2.10 3.45
N ALA A 41 6.51 -1.68 4.04
CA ALA A 41 5.19 -1.88 3.49
C ALA A 41 4.88 -0.77 2.47
N VAL A 42 4.43 -1.14 1.27
CA VAL A 42 3.91 -0.20 0.28
C VAL A 42 2.45 0.06 0.59
N VAL A 43 2.09 1.32 0.82
CA VAL A 43 0.77 1.73 1.32
C VAL A 43 0.22 2.98 0.64
N SER A 44 -1.09 3.18 0.71
CA SER A 44 -1.76 4.45 0.40
C SER A 44 -2.93 4.67 1.35
N ASN A 45 -3.43 5.90 1.42
CA ASN A 45 -4.63 6.19 2.20
C ASN A 45 -5.86 5.58 1.52
N ILE A 46 -6.82 5.15 2.33
CA ILE A 46 -8.11 4.63 1.86
C ILE A 46 -9.23 5.05 2.82
N PRO A 47 -10.41 5.46 2.32
CA PRO A 47 -11.53 5.76 3.19
C PRO A 47 -12.11 4.47 3.77
N MET A 48 -12.18 4.37 5.10
CA MET A 48 -12.71 3.18 5.79
C MET A 48 -14.24 3.07 5.75
N ASP A 49 -14.93 4.13 5.38
CA ASP A 49 -16.39 4.19 5.28
C ASP A 49 -16.94 3.72 3.92
N LYS A 50 -16.07 3.48 2.93
CA LYS A 50 -16.45 3.04 1.58
C LYS A 50 -15.65 1.84 1.12
N TYR A 51 -16.32 0.70 1.00
CA TYR A 51 -15.74 -0.50 0.42
C TYR A 51 -15.81 -0.43 -1.12
N VAL A 52 -14.73 0.01 -1.77
CA VAL A 52 -14.68 0.19 -3.23
C VAL A 52 -14.26 -1.10 -3.93
N VAL A 53 -15.04 -2.18 -3.79
CA VAL A 53 -14.74 -3.43 -4.51
C VAL A 53 -15.16 -3.33 -5.96
N GLY A 54 -14.19 -3.38 -6.86
CA GLY A 54 -14.43 -3.34 -8.30
C GLY A 54 -13.18 -3.64 -9.12
N ARG A 55 -13.38 -3.76 -10.44
CA ARG A 55 -12.29 -3.98 -11.41
C ARG A 55 -11.22 -2.90 -11.33
N ASP A 56 -11.62 -1.65 -11.12
CA ASP A 56 -10.70 -0.52 -11.01
C ASP A 56 -9.75 -0.66 -9.83
N ALA A 57 -10.25 -1.15 -8.69
CA ALA A 57 -9.42 -1.37 -7.51
C ALA A 57 -8.40 -2.49 -7.73
N LEU A 58 -8.81 -3.59 -8.39
CA LEU A 58 -7.89 -4.66 -8.77
C LEU A 58 -6.80 -4.15 -9.73
N LEU A 59 -7.18 -3.38 -10.77
CA LEU A 59 -6.24 -2.81 -11.72
C LEU A 59 -5.28 -1.81 -11.06
N CYS A 60 -5.76 -0.98 -10.11
CA CYS A 60 -4.91 -0.11 -9.33
C CYS A 60 -3.93 -0.90 -8.46
N HIS A 61 -4.39 -1.96 -7.79
CA HIS A 61 -3.53 -2.82 -6.99
C HIS A 61 -2.42 -3.45 -7.83
N GLU A 62 -2.77 -4.08 -8.95
CA GLU A 62 -1.80 -4.71 -9.85
C GLU A 62 -0.80 -3.69 -10.42
N LYS A 63 -1.25 -2.49 -10.84
CA LYS A 63 -0.35 -1.43 -11.33
C LYS A 63 0.69 -0.98 -10.30
N VAL A 64 0.30 -0.92 -9.02
CA VAL A 64 1.25 -0.62 -7.93
C VAL A 64 2.29 -1.74 -7.84
N LEU A 65 1.86 -2.99 -7.88
CA LEU A 65 2.77 -4.14 -7.82
C LEU A 65 3.73 -4.16 -9.01
N GLU A 66 3.23 -3.99 -10.24
CA GLU A 66 4.07 -3.92 -11.45
C GLU A 66 5.17 -2.87 -11.34
N LYS A 67 4.83 -1.68 -10.85
CA LYS A 67 5.80 -0.60 -10.67
C LYS A 67 6.84 -0.93 -9.59
N VAL A 68 6.42 -1.52 -8.48
CA VAL A 68 7.33 -1.91 -7.40
C VAL A 68 8.24 -3.07 -7.83
N MET A 69 7.72 -4.04 -8.59
CA MET A 69 8.49 -5.18 -9.12
C MET A 69 9.62 -4.76 -10.07
N ALA A 70 9.48 -3.60 -10.73
CA ALA A 70 10.54 -3.07 -11.60
C ALA A 70 11.83 -2.74 -10.83
N GLU A 71 11.72 -2.49 -9.52
CA GLU A 71 12.85 -2.07 -8.67
C GLU A 71 13.16 -3.08 -7.55
N TYR A 72 12.16 -3.84 -7.07
CA TYR A 72 12.30 -4.68 -5.88
C TYR A 72 11.66 -6.07 -6.05
N PRO A 73 12.27 -7.13 -5.50
CA PRO A 73 11.52 -8.32 -5.15
C PRO A 73 10.50 -7.95 -4.06
N LEU A 74 9.26 -8.43 -4.21
CA LEU A 74 8.16 -8.11 -3.31
C LEU A 74 7.44 -9.35 -2.79
N LEU A 75 6.83 -9.21 -1.61
CA LEU A 75 5.80 -10.11 -1.09
C LEU A 75 4.45 -9.43 -1.25
N GLN A 76 3.61 -9.95 -2.15
CA GLN A 76 2.25 -9.44 -2.34
C GLN A 76 1.38 -9.79 -1.13
N VAL A 77 0.54 -8.83 -0.75
CA VAL A 77 -0.46 -9.00 0.30
C VAL A 77 -1.85 -9.21 -0.34
N LEU A 78 -2.75 -9.90 0.35
CA LEU A 78 -4.12 -10.09 -0.12
C LEU A 78 -4.82 -8.74 -0.35
N LEU A 79 -5.60 -8.65 -1.43
CA LEU A 79 -6.42 -7.49 -1.75
C LEU A 79 -7.29 -7.09 -0.54
N TYR A 80 -7.41 -5.77 -0.29
CA TYR A 80 -8.14 -5.21 0.87
C TYR A 80 -7.56 -5.53 2.25
N THR A 81 -6.24 -5.71 2.34
CA THR A 81 -5.57 -5.63 3.63
C THR A 81 -5.46 -4.17 4.07
N ILE A 82 -6.37 -3.76 4.98
CA ILE A 82 -6.52 -2.39 5.46
C ILE A 82 -6.37 -2.38 6.99
N GLY A 83 -5.86 -1.27 7.53
CA GLY A 83 -5.65 -1.08 8.96
C GLY A 83 -5.70 0.39 9.34
N PRO A 84 -6.11 0.71 10.57
CA PRO A 84 -6.40 2.07 11.01
C PRO A 84 -5.16 2.93 11.20
N TYR A 85 -4.00 2.34 11.53
CA TYR A 85 -2.80 3.11 11.88
C TYR A 85 -1.50 2.51 11.35
N ALA A 86 -0.57 3.39 10.96
CA ALA A 86 0.78 3.01 10.51
C ALA A 86 1.55 2.17 11.54
N VAL A 87 1.29 2.39 12.83
CA VAL A 87 1.94 1.68 13.94
C VAL A 87 1.62 0.19 13.93
N GLU A 88 0.38 -0.18 13.58
CA GLU A 88 -0.05 -1.59 13.52
C GLU A 88 0.65 -2.33 12.36
N PHE A 89 0.91 -1.64 11.25
CA PHE A 89 1.64 -2.22 10.12
C PHE A 89 3.11 -2.48 10.38
N ARG A 90 3.72 -1.79 11.35
CA ARG A 90 5.09 -2.16 11.78
C ARG A 90 5.15 -3.57 12.36
N CYS A 91 4.04 -4.09 12.89
CA CYS A 91 3.99 -5.47 13.35
C CYS A 91 4.06 -6.48 12.19
N LEU A 92 3.63 -6.11 10.98
CA LEU A 92 3.81 -6.96 9.78
C LEU A 92 5.27 -7.06 9.33
N LEU A 93 6.11 -6.11 9.77
CA LEU A 93 7.51 -5.97 9.34
C LEU A 93 8.50 -6.45 10.42
N ARG A 94 8.02 -7.05 11.51
CA ARG A 94 8.84 -7.47 12.66
C ARG A 94 9.42 -8.87 12.53
#